data_AF-A0A928PLZ5-F1
#
_entry.id   AF-A0A928PLZ5-F1
#
_cell.length_a   1.000
_cell.length_b   1.000
_cell.length_c   1.000
_cell.angle_alpha   90.00
_cell.angle_beta   90.00
_cell.angle_gamma   90.00
#
_symmetry.space_group_name_H-M   'P 1'
#
loop_
_entity.id
_entity.type
_entity.pdbx_description
1 polymer ?
#
loop_
_entity_poly.entity_id
_entity_poly.type
_entity_poly.pdbx_seq_one_letter_code
_entity_poly.pdbx_strand_id
1 'polypeptide(L)'
;MKYFLKVFIVLMLSAGVIFGVYLYTNPDAYKKVDTDVLTTVSKPAATEKNSNKVLLASLEEEEFYLYKGTTGVLLRHGKNEFTFTNWSKFIDEEAPEMYWADFNNDGKSELLIKAVSEEKTESGYIYELYLLTPTTDENGKESFDVAFASRNTWSSILDNNIIEEMRQLKSCNKIIQFSMNAKGKSITYDSATGIATNGYSGYARALQNDKGQYMSIDKWSKGKGIYSVNKKNKICVSIDINISYKNSSKVQNAGSIYFEIFLNSDNNFQVTEKTMVFKPNKKYRVSDPTEVATESWKFTENNSDKTPSTAGEVIQWVKYSPEFSSDVITQTKDYSSEISDINKAEKLVLCEGYVEITAKSGFKFDESALSSGDYSVIINDDIDISYTAEIITKNKKEVLKITFDKAYPQSEIKKITFNYGAK
;
A
#
# COMPACT_ATOMS: atom_id res chain seq x y z
N MET A 1 12.71 2.63 34.06
CA MET A 1 11.90 2.97 32.85
C MET A 1 11.86 4.46 32.49
N LYS A 2 11.70 5.42 33.42
CA LYS A 2 11.61 6.87 33.06
C LYS A 2 12.86 7.48 32.39
N TYR A 3 14.05 6.93 32.62
CA TYR A 3 15.30 7.44 32.02
C TYR A 3 15.56 6.91 30.61
N PHE A 4 15.10 5.69 30.29
CA PHE A 4 15.30 5.08 28.97
C PHE A 4 14.43 5.77 27.89
N LEU A 5 13.18 6.12 28.24
CA LEU A 5 12.28 6.87 27.37
C LEU A 5 12.81 8.29 27.06
N LYS A 6 13.45 8.94 28.04
CA LYS A 6 14.07 10.27 27.84
C LYS A 6 15.31 10.19 26.94
N VAL A 7 16.14 9.16 27.07
CA VAL A 7 17.31 8.95 26.20
C VAL A 7 16.88 8.62 24.77
N PHE A 8 15.80 7.84 24.58
CA PHE A 8 15.27 7.51 23.26
C PHE A 8 14.64 8.71 22.54
N ILE A 9 13.91 9.56 23.25
CA ILE A 9 13.32 10.80 22.71
C ILE A 9 14.42 11.81 22.33
N VAL A 10 15.49 11.93 23.13
CA VAL A 10 16.63 12.80 22.81
C VAL A 10 17.41 12.29 21.59
N LEU A 11 17.57 10.96 21.42
CA LEU A 11 18.17 10.36 20.24
C LEU A 11 17.32 10.59 18.97
N MET A 12 15.99 10.43 19.02
CA MET A 12 15.09 10.76 17.91
C MET A 12 15.14 12.24 17.52
N LEU A 13 15.16 13.15 18.50
CA LEU A 13 15.25 14.59 18.25
C LEU A 13 16.61 14.97 17.63
N SER A 14 17.71 14.35 18.09
CA SER A 14 19.04 14.61 17.53
C SER A 14 19.22 14.08 16.10
N ALA A 15 18.63 12.93 15.76
CA ALA A 15 18.60 12.42 14.38
C ALA A 15 17.73 13.29 13.46
N GLY A 16 16.60 13.82 13.96
CA GLY A 16 15.73 14.75 13.23
C GLY A 16 16.38 16.10 12.94
N VAL A 17 17.17 16.64 13.88
CA VAL A 17 17.89 17.91 13.70
C VAL A 17 19.07 17.75 12.73
N ILE A 18 19.82 16.65 12.78
CA ILE A 18 20.93 16.40 11.84
C ILE A 18 20.40 16.18 10.41
N PHE A 19 19.24 15.52 10.25
CA PHE A 19 18.60 15.33 8.93
C PHE A 19 18.02 16.62 8.36
N GLY A 20 17.39 17.45 9.20
CA GLY A 20 16.87 18.76 8.80
C GLY A 20 17.96 19.77 8.43
N VAL A 21 19.09 19.78 9.16
CA VAL A 21 20.22 20.68 8.87
C VAL A 21 20.98 20.23 7.61
N TYR A 22 21.16 18.92 7.38
CA TYR A 22 21.87 18.43 6.19
C TYR A 22 21.14 18.72 4.87
N LEU A 23 19.80 18.69 4.88
CA LEU A 23 18.97 19.08 3.73
C LEU A 23 18.97 20.59 3.50
N TYR A 24 19.10 21.39 4.57
CA TYR A 24 19.24 22.85 4.47
C TYR A 24 20.62 23.29 3.94
N THR A 25 21.68 22.52 4.18
CA THR A 25 23.07 22.92 3.83
C THR A 25 23.60 22.37 2.50
N ASN A 26 22.86 21.54 1.77
CA ASN A 26 23.31 20.99 0.47
C ASN A 26 22.35 21.31 -0.69
N PRO A 27 22.28 22.58 -1.12
CA PRO A 27 21.47 23.02 -2.27
C PRO A 27 21.96 22.50 -3.64
N ASP A 28 23.11 21.83 -3.70
CA ASP A 28 23.68 21.31 -4.96
C ASP A 28 23.26 19.85 -5.30
N ALA A 29 22.37 19.25 -4.50
CA ALA A 29 21.77 17.94 -4.82
C ALA A 29 20.68 18.00 -5.91
N TYR A 30 20.27 19.20 -6.33
CA TYR A 30 19.23 19.43 -7.32
C TYR A 30 19.85 19.64 -8.71
N LYS A 31 19.98 18.56 -9.48
CA LYS A 31 20.15 18.71 -10.92
C LYS A 31 18.78 18.97 -11.56
N LYS A 32 18.70 20.08 -12.30
CA LYS A 32 17.55 20.53 -13.09
C LYS A 32 16.88 19.37 -13.81
N VAL A 33 15.57 19.25 -13.62
CA VAL A 33 14.69 18.47 -14.49
C VAL A 33 14.31 19.40 -15.63
N ASP A 34 14.56 18.99 -16.87
CA ASP A 34 13.95 19.62 -18.04
C ASP A 34 12.47 19.25 -18.05
N THR A 35 11.68 20.11 -17.42
CA THR A 35 10.25 20.24 -17.66
C THR A 35 10.12 20.89 -19.03
N ASP A 36 9.40 20.26 -19.97
CA ASP A 36 8.98 20.93 -21.20
C ASP A 36 8.17 22.17 -20.79
N VAL A 37 8.81 23.33 -20.83
CA VAL A 37 8.24 24.61 -20.41
C VAL A 37 7.14 24.97 -21.40
N LEU A 38 5.87 24.77 -21.00
CA LEU A 38 4.74 25.39 -21.66
C LEU A 38 4.78 26.89 -21.32
N THR A 39 5.12 27.68 -22.34
CA THR A 39 5.26 29.13 -22.31
C THR A 39 4.10 29.85 -21.63
N THR A 40 4.40 30.97 -20.94
CA THR A 40 3.44 32.02 -20.53
C THR A 40 2.46 32.35 -21.66
N VAL A 41 1.15 32.15 -21.42
CA VAL A 41 0.12 32.45 -22.42
C VAL A 41 -0.46 33.84 -22.12
N SER A 42 -0.09 34.82 -22.95
CA SER A 42 -0.68 36.15 -22.92
C SER A 42 -1.89 36.25 -23.87
N LYS A 43 -2.96 36.93 -23.42
CA LYS A 43 -4.20 37.26 -24.16
C LYS A 43 -3.97 37.46 -25.67
N PRO A 44 -4.63 36.67 -26.55
CA PRO A 44 -4.68 36.97 -27.98
C PRO A 44 -5.37 38.32 -28.24
N ALA A 45 -4.90 39.06 -29.25
CA ALA A 45 -5.66 40.19 -29.77
C ALA A 45 -7.04 39.68 -30.25
N ALA A 46 -8.12 40.38 -29.86
CA ALA A 46 -9.47 39.96 -30.15
C ALA A 46 -9.73 39.90 -31.66
N THR A 47 -9.77 38.69 -32.21
CA THR A 47 -10.33 38.41 -33.54
C THR A 47 -11.56 37.51 -33.39
N GLU A 48 -12.69 38.11 -33.76
CA GLU A 48 -14.01 37.56 -34.11
C GLU A 48 -14.52 36.28 -33.41
N LYS A 49 -15.63 36.47 -32.68
CA LYS A 49 -16.55 35.44 -32.17
C LYS A 49 -16.83 34.37 -33.24
N ASN A 50 -16.30 33.17 -33.06
CA ASN A 50 -16.85 31.96 -33.66
C ASN A 50 -17.56 31.15 -32.57
N SER A 51 -18.89 31.03 -32.72
CA SER A 51 -19.87 30.59 -31.72
C SER A 51 -19.89 29.09 -31.39
N ASN A 52 -18.87 28.31 -31.78
CA ASN A 52 -18.83 26.87 -31.53
C ASN A 52 -17.84 26.55 -30.42
N LYS A 53 -18.22 26.85 -29.17
CA LYS A 53 -17.50 26.39 -27.98
C LYS A 53 -18.42 25.56 -27.10
N VAL A 54 -17.93 24.42 -26.61
CA VAL A 54 -18.67 23.49 -25.75
C VAL A 54 -18.16 23.64 -24.33
N LEU A 55 -19.05 23.93 -23.37
CA LEU A 55 -18.67 24.00 -21.96
C LEU A 55 -18.31 22.59 -21.46
N LEU A 56 -17.15 22.46 -20.85
CA LEU A 56 -16.64 21.20 -20.32
C LEU A 56 -16.77 21.12 -18.80
N ALA A 57 -16.40 22.19 -18.10
CA ALA A 57 -16.42 22.28 -16.64
C ALA A 57 -16.43 23.75 -16.18
N SER A 58 -16.82 24.00 -14.93
CA SER A 58 -16.81 25.35 -14.35
C SER A 58 -16.68 25.34 -12.83
N LEU A 59 -16.09 26.41 -12.30
CA LEU A 59 -16.17 26.83 -10.91
C LEU A 59 -16.86 28.19 -10.90
N GLU A 60 -18.18 28.19 -10.69
CA GLU A 60 -19.00 29.40 -10.90
C GLU A 60 -18.72 30.49 -9.85
N GLU A 61 -18.43 30.12 -8.61
CA GLU A 61 -18.14 31.07 -7.52
C GLU A 61 -16.84 31.85 -7.79
N GLU A 62 -15.85 31.19 -8.39
CA GLU A 62 -14.57 31.74 -8.81
C GLU A 62 -14.57 32.27 -10.26
N GLU A 63 -15.73 32.31 -10.92
CA GLU A 63 -15.91 32.76 -12.30
C GLU A 63 -15.05 32.03 -13.36
N PHE A 64 -14.65 30.77 -13.11
CA PHE A 64 -13.92 29.95 -14.07
C PHE A 64 -14.84 29.08 -14.92
N TYR A 65 -14.64 29.12 -16.24
CA TYR A 65 -15.39 28.30 -17.20
C TYR A 65 -14.45 27.74 -18.26
N LEU A 66 -14.38 26.43 -18.37
CA LEU A 66 -13.52 25.71 -19.30
C LEU A 66 -14.33 25.23 -20.50
N TYR A 67 -13.88 25.55 -21.72
CA TYR A 67 -14.56 25.20 -22.96
C TYR A 67 -13.63 24.46 -23.92
N LYS A 68 -14.21 23.54 -24.70
CA LYS A 68 -13.61 23.04 -25.94
C LYS A 68 -13.93 24.00 -27.07
N GLY A 69 -12.90 24.58 -27.68
CA GLY A 69 -13.02 25.39 -28.89
C GLY A 69 -12.61 24.62 -30.14
N THR A 70 -12.65 25.33 -31.27
CA THR A 70 -12.23 24.79 -32.58
C THR A 70 -10.72 24.67 -32.72
N THR A 71 -9.96 25.56 -32.08
CA THR A 71 -8.49 25.66 -32.20
C THR A 71 -7.73 25.28 -30.93
N GLY A 72 -8.44 24.88 -29.86
CA GLY A 72 -7.85 24.55 -28.58
C GLY A 72 -8.87 24.59 -27.44
N VAL A 73 -8.35 24.55 -26.21
CA VAL A 73 -9.13 24.70 -24.98
C VAL A 73 -9.21 26.19 -24.63
N LEU A 74 -10.36 26.68 -24.22
CA LEU A 74 -10.54 28.05 -23.75
C LEU A 74 -10.87 28.06 -22.26
N LEU A 75 -10.16 28.88 -21.50
CA LEU A 75 -10.52 29.21 -20.12
C LEU A 75 -11.05 30.64 -20.09
N ARG A 76 -12.27 30.81 -19.61
CA ARG A 76 -12.80 32.12 -19.24
C ARG A 76 -12.64 32.31 -17.73
N HIS A 77 -12.10 33.46 -17.34
CA HIS A 77 -12.06 33.94 -15.95
C HIS A 77 -12.67 35.35 -15.92
N GLY A 78 -13.84 35.48 -15.30
CA GLY A 78 -14.65 36.71 -15.36
C GLY A 78 -14.95 37.14 -16.80
N LYS A 79 -14.39 38.28 -17.23
CA LYS A 79 -14.54 38.84 -18.59
C LYS A 79 -13.40 38.45 -19.54
N ASN A 80 -12.34 37.86 -19.02
CA ASN A 80 -11.16 37.49 -19.79
C ASN A 80 -11.29 36.08 -20.35
N GLU A 81 -10.74 35.84 -21.53
CA GLU A 81 -10.71 34.52 -22.18
C GLU A 81 -9.27 34.24 -22.63
N PHE A 82 -8.82 33.01 -22.35
CA PHE A 82 -7.46 32.52 -22.59
C PHE A 82 -7.54 31.24 -23.42
N THR A 83 -6.69 31.10 -24.45
CA THR A 83 -6.70 29.94 -25.35
C THR A 83 -5.43 29.12 -25.17
N PHE A 84 -5.60 27.81 -24.95
CA PHE A 84 -4.54 26.82 -24.82
C PHE A 84 -4.60 25.83 -25.98
N THR A 85 -3.59 25.87 -26.85
CA THR A 85 -3.56 25.04 -28.07
C THR A 85 -2.88 23.69 -27.87
N ASN A 86 -2.14 23.52 -26.76
CA ASN A 86 -1.27 22.36 -26.52
C ASN A 86 -1.87 21.37 -25.52
N TRP A 87 -3.13 21.56 -25.14
CA TRP A 87 -3.82 20.66 -24.21
C TRP A 87 -4.34 19.42 -24.95
N SER A 88 -4.62 18.37 -24.18
CA SER A 88 -5.16 17.12 -24.70
C SER A 88 -6.38 17.34 -25.59
N LYS A 89 -6.37 16.73 -26.78
CA LYS A 89 -7.53 16.66 -27.68
C LYS A 89 -8.67 15.78 -27.14
N PHE A 90 -8.39 14.97 -26.11
CA PHE A 90 -9.31 14.04 -25.45
C PHE A 90 -9.96 14.64 -24.20
N ILE A 91 -9.78 15.94 -23.95
CA ILE A 91 -10.28 16.64 -22.75
C ILE A 91 -11.81 16.55 -22.56
N ASP A 92 -12.56 16.20 -23.60
CA ASP A 92 -14.02 16.05 -23.58
C ASP A 92 -14.51 14.60 -23.55
N GLU A 93 -13.61 13.61 -23.45
CA GLU A 93 -13.98 12.20 -23.23
C GLU A 93 -14.68 12.01 -21.88
N GLU A 94 -14.28 12.77 -20.87
CA GLU A 94 -14.97 12.93 -19.59
C GLU A 94 -14.95 14.41 -19.19
N ALA A 95 -15.94 14.84 -18.40
CA ALA A 95 -15.96 16.20 -17.87
C ALA A 95 -14.70 16.44 -17.01
N PRO A 96 -13.88 17.47 -17.33
CA PRO A 96 -12.71 17.79 -16.53
C PRO A 96 -13.07 18.13 -15.08
N GLU A 97 -12.22 17.73 -14.14
CA GLU A 97 -12.36 18.11 -12.75
C GLU A 97 -11.57 19.40 -12.50
N MET A 98 -12.19 20.40 -11.88
CA MET A 98 -11.58 21.70 -11.58
C MET A 98 -11.51 21.92 -10.07
N TYR A 99 -10.40 22.48 -9.60
CA TYR A 99 -10.14 22.76 -8.19
C TYR A 99 -9.50 24.14 -8.03
N TRP A 100 -9.94 24.91 -7.04
CA TRP A 100 -9.36 26.20 -6.68
C TRP A 100 -8.81 26.15 -5.25
N ALA A 101 -7.49 26.07 -5.13
CA ALA A 101 -6.83 25.90 -3.83
C ALA A 101 -5.34 26.23 -3.89
N ASP A 102 -4.72 26.37 -2.72
CA ASP A 102 -3.27 26.56 -2.57
C ASP A 102 -2.51 25.23 -2.75
N PHE A 103 -1.98 25.03 -3.96
CA PHE A 103 -1.26 23.82 -4.37
C PHE A 103 0.27 23.98 -4.31
N ASN A 104 0.78 25.21 -4.26
CA ASN A 104 2.21 25.52 -4.13
C ASN A 104 2.63 25.89 -2.69
N ASN A 105 1.67 26.06 -1.77
CA ASN A 105 1.81 26.50 -0.38
C ASN A 105 2.35 27.93 -0.23
N ASP A 106 2.04 28.83 -1.17
CA ASP A 106 2.41 30.25 -1.12
C ASP A 106 1.34 31.14 -0.45
N GLY A 107 0.19 30.55 -0.06
CA GLY A 107 -0.94 31.22 0.56
C GLY A 107 -1.95 31.81 -0.43
N LYS A 108 -1.75 31.65 -1.74
CA LYS A 108 -2.70 32.00 -2.80
C LYS A 108 -3.25 30.72 -3.43
N SER A 109 -4.40 30.85 -4.09
CA SER A 109 -5.01 29.73 -4.78
C SER A 109 -4.58 29.69 -6.24
N GLU A 110 -4.37 28.48 -6.73
CA GLU A 110 -4.20 28.17 -8.14
C GLU A 110 -5.41 27.36 -8.66
N LEU A 111 -5.60 27.41 -9.98
CA LEU A 111 -6.59 26.58 -10.66
C LEU A 111 -5.93 25.29 -11.12
N LEU A 112 -6.33 24.16 -10.55
CA LEU A 112 -5.95 22.83 -11.00
C LEU A 112 -7.06 22.24 -11.87
N ILE A 113 -6.70 21.76 -13.05
CA ILE A 113 -7.59 21.06 -13.97
C ILE A 113 -7.03 19.66 -14.21
N LYS A 114 -7.84 18.65 -13.91
CA LYS A 114 -7.57 17.25 -14.24
C LYS A 114 -8.42 16.84 -15.43
N ALA A 115 -7.79 16.40 -16.50
CA ALA A 115 -8.44 16.12 -17.77
C ALA A 115 -7.91 14.84 -18.42
N VAL A 116 -8.74 14.18 -19.21
CA VAL A 116 -8.35 12.99 -19.98
C VAL A 116 -7.32 13.37 -21.05
N SER A 117 -6.23 12.61 -21.11
CA SER A 117 -5.07 12.89 -21.95
C SER A 117 -4.95 12.02 -23.20
N GLU A 118 -5.59 10.85 -23.20
CA GLU A 118 -5.41 9.80 -24.21
C GLU A 118 -6.71 9.01 -24.41
N GLU A 119 -6.78 8.24 -25.50
CA GLU A 119 -7.83 7.25 -25.70
C GLU A 119 -7.91 6.27 -24.53
N LYS A 120 -9.13 5.81 -24.26
CA LYS A 120 -9.39 4.82 -23.21
C LYS A 120 -8.60 3.54 -23.49
N THR A 121 -7.83 3.10 -22.49
CA THR A 121 -7.14 1.82 -22.52
C THR A 121 -7.96 0.75 -21.79
N GLU A 122 -7.56 -0.52 -21.85
CA GLU A 122 -8.18 -1.60 -21.06
C GLU A 122 -8.20 -1.29 -19.54
N SER A 123 -7.23 -0.51 -19.06
CA SER A 123 -7.14 -0.09 -17.67
C SER A 123 -7.85 1.25 -17.40
N GLY A 124 -8.68 1.75 -18.32
CA GLY A 124 -9.38 3.04 -18.22
C GLY A 124 -8.66 4.21 -18.88
N TYR A 125 -9.15 5.41 -18.58
CA TYR A 125 -8.60 6.68 -19.05
C TYR A 125 -7.30 7.04 -18.33
N ILE A 126 -6.52 7.90 -18.97
CA ILE A 126 -5.32 8.51 -18.40
C ILE A 126 -5.58 9.99 -18.25
N TYR A 127 -5.12 10.54 -17.15
CA TYR A 127 -5.35 11.93 -16.82
C TYR A 127 -4.03 12.68 -16.75
N GLU A 128 -4.10 13.93 -17.19
CA GLU A 128 -3.08 14.96 -17.03
C GLU A 128 -3.57 16.02 -16.04
N LEU A 129 -2.61 16.73 -15.45
CA LEU A 129 -2.89 17.88 -14.60
C LEU A 129 -2.35 19.15 -15.24
N TYR A 130 -3.19 20.18 -15.27
CA TYR A 130 -2.83 21.53 -15.66
C TYR A 130 -3.04 22.43 -14.43
N LEU A 131 -1.96 22.99 -13.89
CA LEU A 131 -1.99 23.88 -12.74
C LEU A 131 -1.68 25.30 -13.20
N LEU A 132 -2.67 26.19 -13.08
CA LEU A 132 -2.62 27.55 -13.59
C LEU A 132 -2.49 28.51 -12.41
N THR A 133 -1.36 29.20 -12.34
CA THR A 133 -1.08 30.22 -11.33
C THR A 133 -1.42 31.59 -11.90
N PRO A 134 -2.41 32.32 -11.36
CA PRO A 134 -2.76 33.64 -11.86
C PRO A 134 -1.59 34.62 -11.69
N THR A 135 -1.27 35.34 -12.75
CA THR A 135 -0.27 36.41 -12.75
C THR A 135 -0.88 37.69 -13.30
N THR A 136 -0.31 38.83 -12.92
CA THR A 136 -0.74 40.14 -13.42
C THR A 136 0.50 40.96 -13.74
N ASP A 137 0.56 41.48 -14.95
CA ASP A 137 1.67 42.35 -15.35
C ASP A 137 1.55 43.77 -14.74
N GLU A 138 2.57 44.59 -14.94
CA GLU A 138 2.62 45.98 -14.44
C GLU A 138 1.45 46.85 -14.94
N ASN A 139 0.79 46.45 -16.04
CA ASN A 139 -0.35 47.15 -16.64
C ASN A 139 -1.70 46.62 -16.16
N GLY A 140 -1.72 45.69 -15.20
CA GLY A 140 -2.95 45.07 -14.70
C GLY A 140 -3.53 44.02 -15.66
N LYS A 141 -2.78 43.56 -16.66
CA LYS A 141 -3.23 42.50 -17.57
C LYS A 141 -3.01 41.15 -16.91
N GLU A 142 -4.10 40.40 -16.80
CA GLU A 142 -4.10 39.05 -16.26
C GLU A 142 -3.51 38.03 -17.26
N SER A 143 -2.77 37.07 -16.72
CA SER A 143 -2.23 35.89 -17.41
C SER A 143 -2.14 34.70 -16.45
N PHE A 144 -1.69 33.54 -16.95
CA PHE A 144 -1.42 32.37 -16.12
C PHE A 144 -0.04 31.81 -16.43
N ASP A 145 0.71 31.50 -15.37
CA ASP A 145 1.82 30.56 -15.45
C ASP A 145 1.25 29.14 -15.38
N VAL A 146 1.71 28.26 -16.28
CA VAL A 146 1.15 26.92 -16.42
C VAL A 146 2.21 25.89 -16.04
N ALA A 147 1.94 25.14 -14.98
CA ALA A 147 2.64 23.91 -14.67
C ALA A 147 1.82 22.71 -15.15
N PHE A 148 2.51 21.70 -15.68
CA PHE A 148 1.86 20.54 -16.32
C PHE A 148 2.44 19.23 -15.78
N ALA A 149 1.55 18.32 -15.37
CA ALA A 149 1.93 16.95 -15.03
C ALA A 149 1.38 15.99 -16.09
N SER A 150 2.29 15.50 -16.94
CA SER A 150 2.02 14.41 -17.86
C SER A 150 1.78 13.09 -17.11
N ARG A 151 1.28 12.08 -17.84
CA ARG A 151 1.21 10.69 -17.39
C ARG A 151 2.47 10.17 -16.69
N ASN A 152 3.66 10.59 -17.12
CA ASN A 152 4.94 10.06 -16.64
C ASN A 152 5.68 11.04 -15.71
N THR A 153 5.11 12.19 -15.38
CA THR A 153 5.77 13.17 -14.48
C THR A 153 6.09 12.56 -13.12
N TRP A 154 5.25 11.65 -12.60
CA TRP A 154 5.56 10.93 -11.37
C TRP A 154 6.85 10.09 -11.44
N SER A 155 7.26 9.59 -12.62
CA SER A 155 8.39 8.67 -12.71
C SER A 155 9.70 9.42 -12.51
N SER A 156 9.85 10.60 -13.12
CA SER A 156 11.00 11.47 -12.88
C SER A 156 11.06 11.93 -11.42
N ILE A 157 9.91 12.23 -10.82
CA ILE A 157 9.82 12.57 -9.39
C ILE A 157 10.36 11.42 -8.53
N LEU A 158 9.94 10.17 -8.74
CA LEU A 158 10.46 9.04 -7.97
C LEU A 158 11.94 8.78 -8.25
N ASP A 159 12.33 8.70 -9.52
CA ASP A 159 13.66 8.28 -9.93
C ASP A 159 14.75 9.26 -9.44
N ASN A 160 14.39 10.53 -9.23
CA ASN A 160 15.26 11.55 -8.67
C ASN A 160 15.30 11.55 -7.14
N ASN A 161 14.24 11.11 -6.46
CA ASN A 161 14.12 11.25 -5.01
C ASN A 161 14.42 9.96 -4.23
N ILE A 162 14.20 8.79 -4.82
CA ILE A 162 14.31 7.52 -4.09
C ILE A 162 15.09 6.45 -4.86
N ILE A 163 15.54 5.45 -4.10
CA ILE A 163 15.83 4.12 -4.61
C ILE A 163 14.81 3.14 -4.03
N GLU A 164 14.50 2.10 -4.81
CA GLU A 164 13.50 1.10 -4.43
C GLU A 164 14.08 -0.29 -4.65
N GLU A 165 13.81 -1.19 -3.72
CA GLU A 165 14.13 -2.61 -3.86
C GLU A 165 12.95 -3.46 -3.43
N MET A 166 12.73 -4.55 -4.16
CA MET A 166 11.77 -5.58 -3.78
C MET A 166 12.48 -6.89 -3.49
N ARG A 167 12.18 -7.47 -2.33
CA ARG A 167 12.76 -8.74 -1.88
C ARG A 167 11.71 -9.60 -1.17
N GLN A 168 11.94 -10.90 -1.15
CA GLN A 168 11.30 -11.79 -0.17
C GLN A 168 12.19 -11.89 1.06
N LEU A 169 11.58 -11.97 2.25
CA LEU A 169 12.33 -12.18 3.47
C LEU A 169 13.02 -13.55 3.46
N LYS A 170 14.22 -13.62 4.01
CA LYS A 170 14.95 -14.88 4.17
C LYS A 170 14.33 -15.76 5.24
N SER A 171 13.84 -15.14 6.32
CA SER A 171 13.16 -15.86 7.41
C SER A 171 11.79 -16.40 7.00
N CYS A 172 11.13 -15.77 6.03
CA CYS A 172 9.75 -16.08 5.67
C CYS A 172 9.45 -15.71 4.20
N ASN A 173 9.47 -16.69 3.29
CA ASN A 173 9.26 -16.42 1.85
C ASN A 173 7.81 -16.04 1.50
N LYS A 174 6.87 -16.19 2.45
CA LYS A 174 5.50 -15.62 2.37
C LYS A 174 5.53 -14.11 2.27
N ILE A 175 6.48 -13.44 2.91
CA ILE A 175 6.50 -11.99 3.05
C ILE A 175 7.41 -11.38 1.98
N ILE A 176 6.83 -10.48 1.21
CA ILE A 176 7.49 -9.59 0.27
C ILE A 176 7.66 -8.24 0.95
N GLN A 177 8.86 -7.69 0.86
CA GLN A 177 9.20 -6.36 1.35
C GLN A 177 9.47 -5.45 0.15
N PHE A 178 8.74 -4.35 0.07
CA PHE A 178 9.01 -3.23 -0.82
C PHE A 178 9.71 -2.13 -0.01
N SER A 179 11.00 -1.95 -0.27
CA SER A 179 11.89 -1.08 0.49
C SER A 179 12.17 0.18 -0.31
N MET A 180 12.11 1.34 0.34
CA MET A 180 12.38 2.64 -0.24
C MET A 180 13.39 3.40 0.61
N ASN A 181 14.35 4.07 -0.03
CA ASN A 181 15.26 4.98 0.66
C ASN A 181 15.55 6.19 -0.22
N ALA A 182 16.06 7.27 0.38
CA ALA A 182 16.45 8.46 -0.36
C ALA A 182 17.50 8.13 -1.43
N LYS A 183 17.44 8.83 -2.57
CA LYS A 183 18.42 8.69 -3.64
C LYS A 183 19.83 8.90 -3.11
N GLY A 184 20.76 8.04 -3.54
CA GLY A 184 22.17 8.07 -3.10
C GLY A 184 22.44 7.43 -1.73
N LYS A 185 21.41 6.98 -1.00
CA LYS A 185 21.56 6.07 0.15
C LYS A 185 21.37 4.63 -0.32
N SER A 186 22.02 3.67 0.33
CA SER A 186 21.77 2.25 0.10
C SER A 186 20.64 1.73 0.99
N ILE A 187 19.99 0.65 0.57
CA ILE A 187 19.13 -0.15 1.45
C ILE A 187 19.97 -1.27 2.06
N THR A 188 19.93 -1.38 3.38
CA THR A 188 20.71 -2.35 4.16
C THR A 188 19.78 -3.33 4.83
N TYR A 189 20.22 -4.58 4.95
CA TYR A 189 19.37 -5.68 5.37
C TYR A 189 20.00 -6.45 6.52
N ASP A 190 19.17 -6.87 7.47
CA ASP A 190 19.58 -7.82 8.48
C ASP A 190 19.96 -9.14 7.79
N SER A 191 21.12 -9.67 8.15
CA SER A 191 21.72 -10.79 7.42
C SER A 191 20.91 -12.09 7.56
N ALA A 192 20.27 -12.30 8.72
CA ALA A 192 19.54 -13.51 9.08
C ALA A 192 18.10 -13.50 8.55
N THR A 193 17.37 -12.43 8.82
CA THR A 193 15.95 -12.28 8.45
C THR A 193 15.76 -11.75 7.02
N GLY A 194 16.72 -10.97 6.52
CA GLY A 194 16.59 -10.24 5.27
C GLY A 194 15.67 -9.02 5.34
N ILE A 195 15.24 -8.60 6.53
CA ILE A 195 14.42 -7.41 6.75
C ILE A 195 15.28 -6.15 6.57
N ALA A 196 14.74 -5.09 5.96
CA ALA A 196 15.48 -3.83 5.83
C ALA A 196 15.69 -3.18 7.21
N THR A 197 16.89 -2.64 7.42
CA THR A 197 17.31 -2.01 8.68
C THR A 197 17.36 -0.48 8.59
N ASN A 198 17.16 0.06 7.39
CA ASN A 198 17.09 1.50 7.14
C ASN A 198 16.09 1.82 6.02
N GLY A 199 15.74 3.09 5.90
CA GLY A 199 14.70 3.55 4.98
C GLY A 199 13.30 3.17 5.47
N TYR A 200 12.36 3.19 4.53
CA TYR A 200 10.98 2.76 4.76
C TYR A 200 10.76 1.41 4.09
N SER A 201 9.96 0.54 4.70
CA SER A 201 9.52 -0.70 4.07
C SER A 201 8.03 -0.89 4.27
N GLY A 202 7.37 -1.36 3.22
CA GLY A 202 6.02 -1.89 3.30
C GLY A 202 6.00 -3.36 2.86
N TYR A 203 4.97 -4.09 3.28
CA TYR A 203 4.96 -5.55 3.18
C TYR A 203 3.70 -6.06 2.50
N ALA A 204 3.85 -7.14 1.73
CA ALA A 204 2.75 -7.85 1.08
C ALA A 204 2.98 -9.37 1.10
N ARG A 205 1.91 -10.15 0.96
CA ARG A 205 1.95 -11.61 0.86
C ARG A 205 2.29 -12.03 -0.57
N ALA A 206 3.23 -12.96 -0.72
CA ALA A 206 3.52 -13.63 -1.98
C ALA A 206 2.38 -14.55 -2.45
N LEU A 207 2.27 -14.77 -3.76
CA LEU A 207 1.34 -15.77 -4.29
C LEU A 207 1.81 -17.19 -3.96
N GLN A 208 0.86 -18.12 -3.83
CA GLN A 208 1.12 -19.55 -3.74
C GLN A 208 0.93 -20.22 -5.12
N ASN A 209 1.70 -21.28 -5.36
CA ASN A 209 1.48 -22.20 -6.48
C ASN A 209 0.32 -23.16 -6.17
N ASP A 210 -0.01 -24.04 -7.11
CA ASP A 210 -1.13 -24.98 -6.98
C ASP A 210 -0.85 -26.12 -5.96
N LYS A 211 0.32 -26.10 -5.32
CA LYS A 211 0.73 -26.98 -4.22
C LYS A 211 0.80 -26.25 -2.87
N GLY A 212 0.24 -25.03 -2.78
CA GLY A 212 0.26 -24.22 -1.56
C GLY A 212 1.63 -23.62 -1.19
N GLN A 213 2.66 -23.74 -2.05
CA GLN A 213 3.99 -23.20 -1.76
C GLN A 213 4.11 -21.76 -2.25
N TYR A 214 4.66 -20.87 -1.41
CA TYR A 214 4.92 -19.48 -1.80
C TYR A 214 5.93 -19.39 -2.95
N MET A 215 5.54 -18.66 -3.99
CA MET A 215 6.29 -18.52 -5.22
C MET A 215 7.46 -17.54 -5.05
N SER A 216 8.59 -17.82 -5.69
CA SER A 216 9.75 -16.93 -5.66
C SER A 216 9.62 -15.79 -6.66
N ILE A 217 9.93 -14.56 -6.23
CA ILE A 217 9.94 -13.38 -7.10
C ILE A 217 10.97 -13.58 -8.24
N ASP A 218 10.58 -13.23 -9.45
CA ASP A 218 11.47 -13.12 -10.62
C ASP A 218 11.89 -11.67 -10.84
N LYS A 219 10.91 -10.79 -11.05
CA LYS A 219 11.08 -9.35 -11.25
C LYS A 219 9.85 -8.60 -10.77
N TRP A 220 10.00 -7.28 -10.65
CA TRP A 220 8.90 -6.38 -10.32
C TRP A 220 8.92 -5.18 -11.26
N SER A 221 7.79 -4.49 -11.35
CA SER A 221 7.65 -3.27 -12.16
C SER A 221 6.66 -2.30 -11.54
N LYS A 222 6.82 -1.03 -11.89
CA LYS A 222 5.83 0.02 -11.65
C LYS A 222 4.77 -0.04 -12.75
N GLY A 223 3.50 0.04 -12.36
CA GLY A 223 2.38 0.19 -13.26
C GLY A 223 2.16 1.66 -13.65
N LYS A 224 0.92 1.97 -14.04
CA LYS A 224 0.52 3.35 -14.36
C LYS A 224 0.43 4.17 -13.07
N GLY A 225 0.97 5.38 -13.10
CA GLY A 225 0.72 6.38 -12.06
C GLY A 225 -0.65 7.04 -12.29
N ILE A 226 -1.43 7.16 -11.22
CA ILE A 226 -2.75 7.77 -11.22
C ILE A 226 -2.70 9.02 -10.35
N TYR A 227 -3.07 10.15 -10.95
CA TYR A 227 -3.25 11.41 -10.25
C TYR A 227 -4.67 11.52 -9.69
N SER A 228 -4.78 11.99 -8.46
CA SER A 228 -6.04 12.29 -7.78
C SER A 228 -5.88 13.51 -6.90
N VAL A 229 -6.98 14.15 -6.52
CA VAL A 229 -6.98 15.25 -5.55
C VAL A 229 -7.74 14.78 -4.32
N ASN A 230 -7.13 14.89 -3.13
CA ASN A 230 -7.77 14.46 -1.90
C ASN A 230 -8.70 15.56 -1.34
N LYS A 231 -9.46 15.23 -0.29
CA LYS A 231 -10.42 16.16 0.35
C LYS A 231 -9.78 17.42 0.98
N LYS A 232 -8.45 17.47 1.07
CA LYS A 232 -7.67 18.62 1.56
C LYS A 232 -7.03 19.40 0.40
N ASN A 233 -7.48 19.17 -0.83
CA ASN A 233 -6.94 19.77 -2.04
C ASN A 233 -5.43 19.53 -2.22
N LYS A 234 -4.96 18.32 -1.88
CA LYS A 234 -3.57 17.91 -2.19
C LYS A 234 -3.56 16.94 -3.36
N ILE A 235 -2.62 17.16 -4.28
CA ILE A 235 -2.42 16.29 -5.43
C ILE A 235 -1.73 15.01 -4.94
N CYS A 236 -2.34 13.87 -5.23
CA CYS A 236 -1.91 12.56 -4.79
C CYS A 236 -1.60 11.69 -6.00
N VAL A 237 -0.49 10.97 -5.92
CA VAL A 237 -0.05 10.00 -6.92
C VAL A 237 -0.15 8.60 -6.32
N SER A 238 -0.76 7.67 -7.07
CA SER A 238 -0.75 6.24 -6.76
C SER A 238 -0.16 5.46 -7.92
N ILE A 239 0.85 4.62 -7.67
CA ILE A 239 1.51 3.81 -8.70
C ILE A 239 1.46 2.36 -8.28
N ASP A 240 0.85 1.53 -9.12
CA ASP A 240 0.79 0.09 -8.88
C ASP A 240 2.18 -0.54 -8.85
N ILE A 241 2.36 -1.54 -7.99
CA ILE A 241 3.56 -2.33 -7.87
C ILE A 241 3.23 -3.76 -8.22
N ASN A 242 3.76 -4.21 -9.36
CA ASN A 242 3.48 -5.50 -9.96
C ASN A 242 4.66 -6.45 -9.80
N ILE A 243 4.37 -7.71 -9.50
CA ILE A 243 5.35 -8.77 -9.25
C ILE A 243 5.10 -9.91 -10.23
N SER A 244 6.13 -10.35 -10.95
CA SER A 244 6.11 -11.62 -11.66
C SER A 244 6.97 -12.65 -10.93
N TYR A 245 6.56 -13.90 -11.06
CA TYR A 245 7.14 -15.01 -10.31
C TYR A 245 7.90 -15.96 -11.21
N LYS A 246 8.95 -16.59 -10.65
CA LYS A 246 9.74 -17.58 -11.37
C LYS A 246 8.84 -18.75 -11.78
N ASN A 247 9.02 -19.22 -13.01
CA ASN A 247 8.29 -20.35 -13.58
C ASN A 247 6.75 -20.16 -13.59
N SER A 248 6.26 -18.92 -13.70
CA SER A 248 4.83 -18.63 -13.77
C SER A 248 4.53 -17.43 -14.64
N SER A 249 3.38 -17.47 -15.32
CA SER A 249 2.81 -16.32 -16.02
C SER A 249 1.96 -15.41 -15.12
N LYS A 250 1.72 -15.80 -13.85
CA LYS A 250 0.93 -15.01 -12.91
C LYS A 250 1.65 -13.70 -12.59
N VAL A 251 0.94 -12.58 -12.70
CA VAL A 251 1.37 -11.26 -12.25
C VAL A 251 0.49 -10.83 -11.08
N GLN A 252 1.11 -10.41 -9.98
CA GLN A 252 0.43 -9.90 -8.80
C GLN A 252 0.58 -8.39 -8.72
N ASN A 253 -0.53 -7.65 -8.62
CA ASN A 253 -0.52 -6.30 -8.07
C ASN A 253 -0.40 -6.43 -6.54
N ALA A 254 0.79 -6.20 -6.00
CA ALA A 254 1.08 -6.35 -4.57
C ALA A 254 0.53 -5.17 -3.75
N GLY A 255 0.26 -4.04 -4.39
CA GLY A 255 -0.16 -2.79 -3.78
C GLY A 255 0.26 -1.62 -4.64
N SER A 256 0.28 -0.43 -4.04
CA SER A 256 0.74 0.78 -4.71
C SER A 256 1.67 1.61 -3.83
N ILE A 257 2.61 2.32 -4.46
CA ILE A 257 3.25 3.47 -3.84
C ILE A 257 2.27 4.62 -3.91
N TYR A 258 2.03 5.26 -2.77
CA TYR A 258 1.19 6.45 -2.67
C TYR A 258 1.99 7.60 -2.07
N PHE A 259 1.92 8.78 -2.66
CA PHE A 259 2.53 10.00 -2.12
C PHE A 259 1.75 11.24 -2.58
N GLU A 260 1.94 12.34 -1.88
CA GLU A 260 1.42 13.65 -2.27
C GLU A 260 2.50 14.42 -3.02
N ILE A 261 2.10 15.24 -3.99
CA ILE A 261 2.99 16.18 -4.70
C ILE A 261 2.48 17.60 -4.54
N PHE A 262 3.41 18.55 -4.61
CA PHE A 262 3.13 19.98 -4.62
C PHE A 262 3.96 20.66 -5.71
N LEU A 263 3.58 21.87 -6.10
CA LEU A 263 4.36 22.68 -7.02
C LEU A 263 5.37 23.52 -6.21
N ASN A 264 6.66 23.42 -6.53
CA ASN A 264 7.67 24.25 -5.87
C ASN A 264 7.75 25.65 -6.50
N SER A 265 8.58 26.54 -5.92
CA SER A 265 8.80 27.91 -6.41
C SER A 265 9.38 27.99 -7.84
N ASP A 266 9.92 26.90 -8.38
CA ASP A 266 10.48 26.82 -9.72
C ASP A 266 9.48 26.24 -10.74
N ASN A 267 8.18 26.19 -10.40
CA ASN A 267 7.12 25.57 -11.20
C ASN A 267 7.35 24.08 -11.52
N ASN A 268 7.99 23.35 -10.60
CA ASN A 268 8.24 21.92 -10.72
C ASN A 268 7.48 21.12 -9.67
N PHE A 269 6.86 20.01 -10.10
CA PHE A 269 6.22 19.09 -9.18
C PHE A 269 7.27 18.34 -8.35
N GLN A 270 7.08 18.32 -7.04
CA GLN A 270 7.94 17.63 -6.08
C GLN A 270 7.12 16.78 -5.11
N VAL A 271 7.75 15.75 -4.52
CA VAL A 271 7.13 14.96 -3.45
C VAL A 271 6.96 15.82 -2.21
N THR A 272 5.77 15.82 -1.63
CA THR A 272 5.52 16.38 -0.30
C THR A 272 6.19 15.48 0.74
N GLU A 273 7.02 16.08 1.60
CA GLU A 273 7.78 15.32 2.59
C GLU A 273 6.89 14.41 3.45
N LYS A 274 7.40 13.21 3.75
CA LYS A 274 6.77 12.22 4.66
C LYS A 274 5.39 11.71 4.21
N THR A 275 5.01 11.90 2.95
CA THR A 275 3.73 11.40 2.43
C THR A 275 3.84 10.06 1.69
N MET A 276 5.07 9.67 1.33
CA MET A 276 5.32 8.45 0.57
C MET A 276 5.20 7.19 1.42
N VAL A 277 4.29 6.31 1.01
CA VAL A 277 4.01 5.03 1.68
C VAL A 277 3.71 3.95 0.66
N PHE A 278 4.01 2.70 1.02
CA PHE A 278 3.53 1.54 0.27
C PHE A 278 2.23 1.06 0.88
N LYS A 279 1.16 1.02 0.08
CA LYS A 279 -0.17 0.55 0.47
C LYS A 279 -0.38 -0.84 -0.11
N PRO A 280 -0.24 -1.91 0.68
CA PRO A 280 -0.48 -3.26 0.17
C PRO A 280 -1.93 -3.43 -0.26
N ASN A 281 -2.11 -4.16 -1.37
CA ASN A 281 -3.44 -4.58 -1.79
C ASN A 281 -4.08 -5.39 -0.64
N LYS A 282 -5.35 -5.09 -0.33
CA LYS A 282 -6.06 -5.69 0.82
C LYS A 282 -6.00 -7.22 0.83
N LYS A 283 -6.05 -7.86 -0.35
CA LYS A 283 -5.98 -9.33 -0.49
C LYS A 283 -4.64 -9.94 -0.06
N TYR A 284 -3.58 -9.13 -0.06
CA TYR A 284 -2.21 -9.56 0.18
C TYR A 284 -1.61 -8.87 1.41
N ARG A 285 -2.43 -8.40 2.35
CA ARG A 285 -1.93 -7.82 3.59
C ARG A 285 -1.25 -8.88 4.45
N VAL A 286 -0.20 -8.44 5.13
CA VAL A 286 0.54 -9.17 6.16
C VAL A 286 0.80 -8.21 7.31
N SER A 287 1.02 -8.74 8.51
CA SER A 287 1.53 -7.95 9.64
C SER A 287 2.94 -7.46 9.35
N ASP A 288 3.34 -6.36 10.00
CA ASP A 288 4.72 -5.90 9.95
C ASP A 288 5.64 -6.97 10.60
N PRO A 289 6.64 -7.52 9.87
CA PRO A 289 7.55 -8.53 10.36
C PRO A 289 8.54 -8.00 11.42
N THR A 290 8.63 -6.69 11.62
CA THR A 290 9.47 -6.07 12.67
C THR A 290 8.78 -6.03 14.04
N GLU A 291 7.45 -6.09 14.07
CA GLU A 291 6.64 -6.07 15.30
C GLU A 291 6.61 -7.46 15.95
N VAL A 292 7.72 -7.91 16.50
CA VAL A 292 7.83 -9.27 17.07
C VAL A 292 7.58 -9.31 18.58
N ALA A 293 7.11 -10.45 19.08
CA ALA A 293 6.99 -10.71 20.51
C ALA A 293 8.32 -10.51 21.22
N THR A 294 8.33 -9.70 22.28
CA THR A 294 9.48 -9.50 23.17
C THR A 294 9.47 -10.44 24.36
N GLU A 295 8.32 -11.02 24.68
CA GLU A 295 8.08 -11.95 25.78
C GLU A 295 7.41 -13.21 25.24
N SER A 296 7.85 -14.39 25.71
CA SER A 296 7.21 -15.66 25.38
C SER A 296 5.90 -15.81 26.13
N TRP A 297 4.89 -16.36 25.46
CA TRP A 297 3.57 -16.57 26.06
C TRP A 297 2.94 -17.85 25.54
N LYS A 298 2.04 -18.43 26.34
CA LYS A 298 1.40 -19.69 26.01
C LYS A 298 -0.02 -19.75 26.55
N PHE A 299 -0.94 -20.15 25.70
CA PHE A 299 -2.31 -20.48 26.00
C PHE A 299 -2.55 -21.96 25.73
N THR A 300 -3.32 -22.62 26.58
CA THR A 300 -3.70 -24.03 26.41
C THR A 300 -5.19 -24.22 26.68
N GLU A 301 -5.88 -24.86 25.76
CA GLU A 301 -7.27 -25.26 25.94
C GLU A 301 -7.38 -26.79 25.86
N ASN A 302 -7.92 -27.40 26.92
CA ASN A 302 -8.13 -28.84 26.98
C ASN A 302 -9.57 -29.19 26.59
N ASN A 303 -9.72 -30.24 25.77
CA ASN A 303 -11.02 -30.79 25.45
C ASN A 303 -11.51 -31.69 26.59
N SER A 304 -12.65 -31.35 27.21
CA SER A 304 -13.30 -32.19 28.23
C SER A 304 -14.20 -33.28 27.65
N ASP A 305 -14.48 -33.26 26.34
CA ASP A 305 -15.31 -34.27 25.70
C ASP A 305 -14.64 -35.65 25.75
N LYS A 306 -15.31 -36.59 26.41
CA LYS A 306 -14.87 -37.99 26.53
C LYS A 306 -15.67 -38.95 25.65
N THR A 307 -16.57 -38.42 24.83
CA THR A 307 -17.44 -39.24 23.98
C THR A 307 -16.59 -40.01 22.97
N PRO A 308 -16.72 -41.35 22.88
CA PRO A 308 -16.07 -42.12 21.84
C PRO A 308 -16.60 -41.67 20.47
N SER A 309 -15.74 -41.15 19.57
CA SER A 309 -16.18 -40.82 18.21
C SER A 309 -16.60 -42.10 17.49
N THR A 310 -17.80 -42.10 16.93
CA THR A 310 -18.33 -43.21 16.11
C THR A 310 -18.03 -43.04 14.62
N ALA A 311 -17.41 -41.92 14.22
CA ALA A 311 -17.09 -41.59 12.84
C ALA A 311 -15.59 -41.32 12.65
N GLY A 312 -14.99 -42.03 11.68
CA GLY A 312 -13.67 -41.80 11.05
C GLY A 312 -12.47 -41.54 11.99
N GLU A 313 -11.44 -42.37 11.92
CA GLU A 313 -10.16 -42.16 12.62
C GLU A 313 -9.37 -40.94 12.07
N VAL A 314 -9.86 -40.30 11.01
CA VAL A 314 -9.22 -39.16 10.36
C VAL A 314 -9.91 -37.85 10.76
N ILE A 315 -9.10 -36.85 11.11
CA ILE A 315 -9.44 -35.44 11.27
C ILE A 315 -9.26 -34.81 9.89
N GLN A 316 -10.37 -34.63 9.19
CA GLN A 316 -10.40 -34.13 7.82
C GLN A 316 -10.54 -32.62 7.80
N TRP A 317 -11.35 -32.05 8.70
CA TRP A 317 -11.58 -30.61 8.72
C TRP A 317 -11.69 -30.03 10.13
N VAL A 318 -10.92 -28.98 10.40
CA VAL A 318 -11.03 -28.17 11.61
C VAL A 318 -11.38 -26.75 11.21
N LYS A 319 -12.41 -26.20 11.83
CA LYS A 319 -12.69 -24.76 11.85
C LYS A 319 -13.04 -24.39 13.27
N TYR A 320 -12.16 -23.66 13.93
CA TYR A 320 -12.25 -23.44 15.36
C TYR A 320 -11.74 -22.07 15.78
N SER A 321 -12.48 -21.39 16.66
CA SER A 321 -12.14 -20.08 17.20
C SER A 321 -12.25 -20.16 18.74
N PRO A 322 -11.15 -20.35 19.47
CA PRO A 322 -11.20 -20.37 20.93
C PRO A 322 -11.55 -18.99 21.47
N GLU A 323 -12.22 -18.96 22.61
CA GLU A 323 -12.27 -17.75 23.43
C GLU A 323 -10.90 -17.58 24.09
N PHE A 324 -10.19 -16.53 23.67
CA PHE A 324 -8.84 -16.21 24.11
C PHE A 324 -8.87 -14.98 25.02
N SER A 325 -8.28 -15.11 26.21
CA SER A 325 -8.08 -14.00 27.15
C SER A 325 -6.61 -13.93 27.53
N SER A 326 -6.07 -12.71 27.62
CA SER A 326 -4.67 -12.50 28.01
C SER A 326 -4.36 -13.01 29.42
N ASP A 327 -5.36 -13.03 30.29
CA ASP A 327 -5.21 -13.34 31.72
C ASP A 327 -5.34 -14.84 32.02
N VAL A 328 -5.77 -15.63 31.03
CA VAL A 328 -6.04 -17.06 31.19
C VAL A 328 -5.03 -17.84 30.35
N ILE A 329 -4.05 -18.46 31.01
CA ILE A 329 -3.03 -19.28 30.32
C ILE A 329 -3.49 -20.72 30.07
N THR A 330 -4.53 -21.18 30.76
CA THR A 330 -5.09 -22.53 30.59
C THR A 330 -6.58 -22.54 30.85
N GLN A 331 -7.34 -23.19 29.98
CA GLN A 331 -8.77 -23.43 30.16
C GLN A 331 -9.18 -24.83 29.70
N THR A 332 -10.42 -25.17 29.99
CA THR A 332 -11.04 -26.45 29.61
C THR A 332 -12.40 -26.15 28.98
N LYS A 333 -12.68 -26.73 27.81
CA LYS A 333 -13.94 -26.58 27.09
C LYS A 333 -14.40 -27.94 26.57
N ASP A 334 -15.71 -28.14 26.55
CA ASP A 334 -16.32 -29.31 25.93
C ASP A 334 -16.47 -29.07 24.42
N TYR A 335 -15.81 -29.88 23.59
CA TYR A 335 -15.90 -29.76 22.13
C TYR A 335 -17.02 -30.60 21.51
N SER A 336 -17.83 -31.33 22.30
CA SER A 336 -18.86 -32.24 21.78
C SER A 336 -19.89 -31.56 20.87
N SER A 337 -20.18 -30.27 21.08
CA SER A 337 -21.08 -29.48 20.24
C SER A 337 -20.42 -28.84 19.01
N GLU A 338 -19.10 -28.95 18.87
CA GLU A 338 -18.39 -28.36 17.73
C GLU A 338 -18.68 -29.17 16.46
N ILE A 339 -19.00 -28.45 15.37
CA ILE A 339 -19.39 -29.05 14.08
C ILE A 339 -18.16 -29.54 13.30
N SER A 340 -16.97 -29.06 13.64
CA SER A 340 -15.72 -29.51 13.02
C SER A 340 -15.11 -30.71 13.74
N ASP A 341 -14.14 -31.39 13.10
CA ASP A 341 -13.41 -32.51 13.71
C ASP A 341 -12.53 -32.09 14.89
N ILE A 342 -12.60 -30.84 15.34
CA ILE A 342 -11.92 -30.39 16.57
C ILE A 342 -12.34 -31.22 17.80
N ASN A 343 -13.56 -31.78 17.81
CA ASN A 343 -14.00 -32.69 18.87
C ASN A 343 -13.15 -33.97 18.99
N LYS A 344 -12.43 -34.36 17.92
CA LYS A 344 -11.44 -35.44 17.91
C LYS A 344 -10.06 -34.99 18.43
N ALA A 345 -9.85 -33.70 18.70
CA ALA A 345 -8.65 -33.20 19.36
C ALA A 345 -8.74 -33.33 20.89
N GLU A 346 -7.62 -33.63 21.52
CA GLU A 346 -7.47 -33.67 22.98
C GLU A 346 -7.24 -32.28 23.55
N LYS A 347 -6.47 -31.45 22.85
CA LYS A 347 -6.13 -30.09 23.30
C LYS A 347 -5.60 -29.23 22.16
N LEU A 348 -5.70 -27.93 22.38
CA LEU A 348 -5.09 -26.88 21.59
C LEU A 348 -4.05 -26.14 22.43
N VAL A 349 -2.90 -25.84 21.83
CA VAL A 349 -1.85 -25.02 22.43
C VAL A 349 -1.51 -23.91 21.46
N LEU A 350 -1.61 -22.66 21.91
CA LEU A 350 -1.27 -21.47 21.15
C LEU A 350 -0.10 -20.76 21.83
N CYS A 351 0.95 -20.45 21.09
CA CYS A 351 2.13 -19.71 21.55
C CYS A 351 2.42 -18.53 20.61
N GLU A 352 3.46 -17.75 20.92
CA GLU A 352 3.86 -16.58 20.12
C GLU A 352 4.13 -16.90 18.65
N GLY A 353 4.63 -18.09 18.32
CA GLY A 353 5.09 -18.43 16.97
C GLY A 353 4.38 -19.59 16.30
N TYR A 354 3.42 -20.24 16.97
CA TYR A 354 2.72 -21.40 16.40
C TYR A 354 1.45 -21.75 17.18
N VAL A 355 0.61 -22.57 16.54
CA VAL A 355 -0.47 -23.33 17.18
C VAL A 355 -0.21 -24.83 17.02
N GLU A 356 -0.51 -25.61 18.06
CA GLU A 356 -0.53 -27.07 18.05
C GLU A 356 -1.92 -27.60 18.40
N ILE A 357 -2.41 -28.54 17.62
CA ILE A 357 -3.64 -29.30 17.90
C ILE A 357 -3.22 -30.76 18.09
N THR A 358 -3.41 -31.28 19.30
CA THR A 358 -3.10 -32.70 19.61
C THR A 358 -4.33 -33.54 19.40
N ALA A 359 -4.25 -34.59 18.58
CA ALA A 359 -5.33 -35.54 18.36
C ALA A 359 -5.59 -36.38 19.62
N LYS A 360 -6.85 -36.79 19.85
CA LYS A 360 -7.17 -37.87 20.81
C LYS A 360 -6.50 -39.17 20.34
N SER A 361 -6.31 -40.11 21.27
CA SER A 361 -5.71 -41.41 20.95
C SER A 361 -6.52 -42.13 19.86
N GLY A 362 -5.82 -42.63 18.83
CA GLY A 362 -6.43 -43.33 17.70
C GLY A 362 -6.83 -42.44 16.52
N PHE A 363 -6.78 -41.11 16.66
CA PHE A 363 -7.07 -40.19 15.56
C PHE A 363 -5.80 -39.68 14.89
N LYS A 364 -5.92 -39.37 13.59
CA LYS A 364 -4.85 -38.85 12.73
C LYS A 364 -5.33 -37.68 11.89
N PHE A 365 -4.43 -36.77 11.54
CA PHE A 365 -4.73 -35.66 10.64
C PHE A 365 -4.60 -36.10 9.18
N ASP A 366 -5.46 -35.58 8.31
CA ASP A 366 -5.40 -35.84 6.87
C ASP A 366 -4.16 -35.20 6.23
N GLU A 367 -3.16 -35.99 5.84
CA GLU A 367 -1.93 -35.50 5.20
C GLU A 367 -2.16 -34.79 3.85
N SER A 368 -3.30 -35.04 3.19
CA SER A 368 -3.61 -34.39 1.91
C SER A 368 -3.87 -32.90 2.08
N ALA A 369 -4.54 -32.50 3.17
CA ALA A 369 -4.77 -31.10 3.52
C ALA A 369 -3.45 -30.34 3.78
N LEU A 370 -2.47 -31.02 4.35
CA LEU A 370 -1.13 -30.44 4.54
C LEU A 370 -0.40 -30.28 3.21
N SER A 371 -0.52 -31.28 2.33
CA SER A 371 0.13 -31.30 1.02
C SER A 371 -0.45 -30.30 0.02
N SER A 372 -1.74 -29.97 0.14
CA SER A 372 -2.42 -28.94 -0.66
C SER A 372 -2.24 -27.52 -0.10
N GLY A 373 -1.80 -27.40 1.16
CA GLY A 373 -1.72 -26.10 1.84
C GLY A 373 -3.06 -25.61 2.39
N ASP A 374 -4.02 -26.51 2.60
CA ASP A 374 -5.37 -26.19 3.11
C ASP A 374 -5.34 -25.99 4.63
N TYR A 375 -4.59 -25.00 5.08
CA TYR A 375 -4.55 -24.58 6.47
C TYR A 375 -4.36 -23.07 6.57
N SER A 376 -4.95 -22.46 7.58
CA SER A 376 -4.75 -21.04 7.88
C SER A 376 -4.98 -20.74 9.35
N VAL A 377 -4.35 -19.67 9.80
CA VAL A 377 -4.56 -19.12 11.14
C VAL A 377 -4.85 -17.65 10.96
N ILE A 378 -6.11 -17.26 11.18
CA ILE A 378 -6.59 -15.91 10.92
C ILE A 378 -6.72 -15.20 12.26
N ILE A 379 -6.03 -14.07 12.43
CA ILE A 379 -6.19 -13.18 13.58
C ILE A 379 -7.03 -11.96 13.21
N ASN A 380 -7.78 -11.46 14.18
CA ASN A 380 -8.55 -10.22 14.08
C ASN A 380 -9.49 -10.15 12.85
N ASP A 381 -9.98 -11.32 12.42
CA ASP A 381 -10.93 -11.54 11.33
C ASP A 381 -10.38 -11.34 9.90
N ASP A 382 -9.17 -10.80 9.71
CA ASP A 382 -8.68 -10.44 8.36
C ASP A 382 -7.19 -10.68 8.06
N ILE A 383 -6.36 -11.07 9.04
CA ILE A 383 -4.92 -11.31 8.82
C ILE A 383 -4.60 -12.80 8.97
N ASP A 384 -4.20 -13.44 7.88
CA ASP A 384 -3.70 -14.81 7.90
C ASP A 384 -2.21 -14.83 8.26
N ILE A 385 -1.88 -15.44 9.40
CA ILE A 385 -0.54 -15.50 9.98
C ILE A 385 0.15 -16.86 9.75
N SER A 386 -0.53 -17.84 9.16
CA SER A 386 0.07 -19.16 8.92
C SER A 386 1.25 -19.07 7.95
N TYR A 387 2.28 -19.89 8.17
CA TYR A 387 3.43 -19.96 7.28
C TYR A 387 3.72 -21.38 6.82
N THR A 388 3.95 -22.29 7.76
CA THR A 388 4.18 -23.70 7.49
C THR A 388 3.33 -24.57 8.40
N ALA A 389 3.04 -25.78 7.96
CA ALA A 389 2.41 -26.78 8.80
C ALA A 389 3.18 -28.10 8.74
N GLU A 390 3.17 -28.84 9.85
CA GLU A 390 3.73 -30.19 9.96
C GLU A 390 2.81 -31.06 10.83
N ILE A 391 2.72 -32.35 10.51
CA ILE A 391 2.15 -33.36 11.41
C ILE A 391 3.32 -34.10 12.05
N ILE A 392 3.38 -34.07 13.38
CA ILE A 392 4.41 -34.72 14.16
C ILE A 392 3.78 -35.67 15.18
N THR A 393 4.49 -36.72 15.57
CA THR A 393 4.03 -37.62 16.63
C THR A 393 4.64 -37.23 17.97
N LYS A 394 3.81 -36.90 18.98
CA LYS A 394 4.22 -36.68 20.37
C LYS A 394 3.45 -37.63 21.28
N ASN A 395 4.15 -38.37 22.15
CA ASN A 395 3.52 -39.28 23.11
C ASN A 395 2.51 -40.27 22.47
N LYS A 396 2.87 -40.85 21.30
CA LYS A 396 2.04 -41.76 20.50
C LYS A 396 0.73 -41.15 19.95
N LYS A 397 0.62 -39.82 19.93
CA LYS A 397 -0.50 -39.08 19.35
C LYS A 397 0.01 -38.17 18.25
N GLU A 398 -0.79 -37.96 17.22
CA GLU A 398 -0.47 -36.96 16.20
C GLU A 398 -0.76 -35.54 16.71
N VAL A 399 0.11 -34.63 16.32
CA VAL A 399 0.04 -33.20 16.60
C VAL A 399 0.18 -32.47 15.28
N LEU A 400 -0.87 -31.77 14.88
CA LEU A 400 -0.79 -30.78 13.82
C LEU A 400 -0.17 -29.51 14.42
N LYS A 401 0.95 -29.08 13.87
CA LYS A 401 1.61 -27.82 14.24
C LYS A 401 1.58 -26.88 13.04
N ILE A 402 0.97 -25.71 13.21
CA ILE A 402 1.01 -24.62 12.23
C ILE A 402 1.89 -23.52 12.79
N THR A 403 3.01 -23.26 12.13
CA THR A 403 3.97 -22.21 12.48
C THR A 403 3.54 -20.89 11.84
N PHE A 404 3.69 -19.80 12.58
CA PHE A 404 3.36 -18.45 12.11
C PHE A 404 4.50 -17.84 11.31
N ASP A 405 4.20 -16.76 10.58
CA ASP A 405 5.19 -16.03 9.78
C ASP A 405 6.16 -15.15 10.60
N LYS A 406 5.79 -14.83 11.84
CA LYS A 406 6.64 -14.23 12.88
C LYS A 406 6.17 -14.66 14.28
N ALA A 407 6.95 -14.30 15.30
CA ALA A 407 6.47 -14.36 16.68
C ALA A 407 5.57 -13.16 16.97
N TYR A 408 4.31 -13.39 17.31
CA TYR A 408 3.30 -12.37 17.57
C TYR A 408 3.23 -11.99 19.05
N PRO A 409 3.28 -10.69 19.40
CA PRO A 409 2.94 -10.24 20.74
C PRO A 409 1.51 -10.67 21.10
N GLN A 410 1.30 -11.11 22.33
CA GLN A 410 -0.03 -11.55 22.80
C GLN A 410 -1.09 -10.46 22.60
N SER A 411 -0.71 -9.19 22.80
CA SER A 411 -1.57 -8.02 22.65
C SER A 411 -2.08 -7.77 21.22
N GLU A 412 -1.44 -8.34 20.19
CA GLU A 412 -1.90 -8.23 18.80
C GLU A 412 -3.03 -9.20 18.47
N ILE A 413 -3.22 -10.26 19.28
CA ILE A 413 -4.19 -11.32 18.99
C ILE A 413 -5.45 -11.10 19.85
N LYS A 414 -6.47 -10.44 19.28
CA LYS A 414 -7.76 -10.25 19.96
C LYS A 414 -8.76 -11.35 19.64
N LYS A 415 -8.67 -11.89 18.44
CA LYS A 415 -9.46 -13.03 17.95
C LYS A 415 -8.54 -13.91 17.13
N ILE A 416 -8.79 -15.21 17.17
CA ILE A 416 -8.07 -16.19 16.37
C ILE A 416 -9.00 -17.25 15.84
N THR A 417 -8.80 -17.65 14.59
CA THR A 417 -9.54 -18.73 13.94
C THR A 417 -8.55 -19.66 13.25
N PHE A 418 -8.64 -20.93 13.56
CA PHE A 418 -7.84 -22.00 12.97
C PHE A 418 -8.67 -22.71 11.91
N ASN A 419 -8.10 -22.89 10.74
CA ASN A 419 -8.67 -23.71 9.68
C ASN A 419 -7.67 -24.79 9.26
N TYR A 420 -8.16 -26.01 9.06
CA TYR A 420 -7.42 -27.14 8.51
C TYR A 420 -8.36 -27.98 7.65
N GLY A 421 -7.90 -28.36 6.45
CA GLY A 421 -8.68 -29.10 5.48
C GLY A 421 -9.78 -28.28 4.80
N ALA A 422 -10.19 -28.74 3.63
CA ALA A 422 -11.39 -28.26 2.96
C ALA A 422 -12.64 -28.94 3.55
N LYS A 423 -13.75 -28.21 3.60
CA LYS A 423 -15.06 -28.78 3.92
C LYS A 423 -15.74 -29.32 2.66
#